data_AF-A0A517CLX8-F1
#
_entry.id   AF-A0A517CLX8-F1
#
_cell.length_a   1.000
_cell.length_b   1.000
_cell.length_c   1.000
_cell.angle_alpha   90.00
_cell.angle_beta   90.00
_cell.angle_gamma   90.00
#
_symmetry.space_group_name_H-M   'P 1'
#
loop_
_entity.id
_entity.type
_entity.pdbx_description
1 polymer ?
#
loop_
_entity_poly.entity_id
_entity_poly.type
_entity_poly.pdbx_seq_one_letter_code
_entity_poly.pdbx_strand_id
1 'polypeptide(L)'
;MQQNLHNHNGQYLQLHFSDDENYAIESEYFDRKNFSNPYYLAKVEVKSLIEYSNDLNVMIVPDMDFPAHSKAFLSLIKQNDESLYQEIISDYSDNTLDFFSNRKAVDVTNRQIDEITELFKQPQFAEQQRIVLGGDEVAGGGAHQNSFIEYMNQIGDYAFQQGYEPQMWNDMVTHEVSVLELYGTNFVL
;
A
#
# COMPACT_ATOMS: atom_id res chain seq x y z
N MET A 1 -6.62 -11.79 -16.99
CA MET A 1 -7.03 -10.38 -16.78
C MET A 1 -6.19 -9.44 -17.63
N GLN A 2 -4.85 -9.52 -17.58
CA GLN A 2 -3.96 -8.62 -18.33
C GLN A 2 -4.17 -8.67 -19.84
N GLN A 3 -4.39 -9.85 -20.42
CA GLN A 3 -4.73 -9.96 -21.85
C GLN A 3 -5.99 -9.18 -22.23
N ASN A 4 -7.01 -9.17 -21.36
CA ASN A 4 -8.22 -8.38 -21.60
C ASN A 4 -7.94 -6.88 -21.51
N LEU A 5 -7.15 -6.43 -20.52
CA LEU A 5 -6.72 -5.04 -20.44
C LEU A 5 -6.00 -4.63 -21.72
N HIS A 6 -4.98 -5.39 -22.12
CA HIS A 6 -4.22 -5.16 -23.35
C HIS A 6 -5.13 -5.09 -24.60
N ASN A 7 -6.01 -6.07 -24.78
CA ASN A 7 -6.92 -6.13 -25.94
C ASN A 7 -7.89 -4.93 -26.02
N HIS A 8 -8.07 -4.20 -24.91
CA HIS A 8 -8.94 -3.03 -24.83
C HIS A 8 -8.16 -1.74 -24.52
N ASN A 9 -6.85 -1.72 -24.78
CA ASN A 9 -5.94 -0.57 -24.57
C ASN A 9 -5.81 -0.10 -23.10
N GLY A 10 -6.10 -0.97 -22.13
CA GLY A 10 -5.77 -0.75 -20.74
C GLY A 10 -4.26 -0.79 -20.53
N GLN A 11 -3.72 0.14 -19.75
CA GLN A 11 -2.27 0.34 -19.59
C GLN A 11 -1.72 -0.16 -18.26
N TYR A 12 -2.60 -0.40 -17.28
CA TYR A 12 -2.18 -0.88 -15.97
C TYR A 12 -3.19 -1.82 -15.34
N LEU A 13 -2.70 -2.63 -14.40
CA LEU A 13 -3.47 -3.43 -13.48
C LEU A 13 -3.13 -2.98 -12.05
N GLN A 14 -4.09 -2.34 -11.38
CA GLN A 14 -4.01 -2.12 -9.94
C GLN A 14 -4.29 -3.45 -9.23
N LEU A 15 -3.34 -3.88 -8.39
CA LEU A 15 -3.45 -5.12 -7.63
C LEU A 15 -3.65 -4.79 -6.16
N HIS A 16 -4.91 -4.71 -5.76
CA HIS A 16 -5.31 -4.56 -4.35
C HIS A 16 -5.16 -5.91 -3.64
N PHE A 17 -4.12 -6.06 -2.82
CA PHE A 17 -3.77 -7.33 -2.19
C PHE A 17 -3.78 -7.28 -0.66
N SER A 18 -4.01 -6.12 -0.05
CA SER A 18 -4.00 -5.93 1.40
C SER A 18 -5.29 -5.24 1.82
N ASP A 19 -6.14 -5.98 2.52
CA ASP A 19 -7.40 -5.51 3.11
C ASP A 19 -7.61 -6.22 4.47
N ASP A 20 -8.78 -6.05 5.07
CA ASP A 20 -9.14 -6.60 6.36
C ASP A 20 -9.20 -8.13 6.38
N GLU A 21 -9.67 -8.74 5.30
CA GLU A 21 -9.80 -10.19 5.19
C GLU A 21 -8.47 -10.89 5.00
N ASN A 22 -7.52 -10.26 4.30
CA ASN A 22 -6.26 -10.91 3.97
C ASN A 22 -5.15 -9.95 3.50
N TYR A 23 -3.91 -10.35 3.80
CA TYR A 23 -2.70 -9.84 3.16
C TYR A 23 -2.23 -10.89 2.15
N ALA A 24 -2.44 -10.69 0.87
CA ALA A 24 -2.39 -11.74 -0.15
C ALA A 24 -1.04 -11.87 -0.88
N ILE A 25 0.06 -11.40 -0.29
CA ILE A 25 1.41 -11.53 -0.82
C ILE A 25 2.36 -12.11 0.24
N GLU A 26 3.31 -12.93 -0.20
CA GLU A 26 4.41 -13.41 0.63
C GLU A 26 5.25 -12.23 1.16
N SER A 27 5.48 -12.24 2.48
CA SER A 27 6.36 -11.30 3.15
C SER A 27 7.39 -12.04 3.99
N GLU A 28 8.65 -11.62 3.87
CA GLU A 28 9.75 -12.12 4.72
C GLU A 28 9.56 -11.73 6.18
N TYR A 29 8.95 -10.57 6.43
CA TYR A 29 8.69 -10.09 7.79
C TYR A 29 7.68 -10.96 8.53
N PHE A 30 6.74 -11.60 7.81
CA PHE A 30 5.67 -12.40 8.40
C PHE A 30 5.94 -13.91 8.48
N ASP A 31 7.17 -14.36 8.22
CA ASP A 31 7.56 -15.78 8.11
C ASP A 31 6.61 -16.61 7.21
N ARG A 32 5.90 -15.95 6.29
CA ARG A 32 4.99 -16.56 5.31
C ARG A 32 5.77 -17.11 4.12
N LYS A 33 6.61 -18.11 4.37
CA LYS A 33 7.61 -18.57 3.38
C LYS A 33 7.04 -19.47 2.28
N ASN A 34 7.21 -19.03 1.04
CA ASN A 34 7.58 -19.76 -0.17
C ASN A 34 6.86 -21.10 -0.49
N PHE A 35 5.55 -21.17 -0.27
CA PHE A 35 4.71 -22.21 -0.89
C PHE A 35 3.50 -21.59 -1.57
N SER A 36 3.32 -21.91 -2.85
CA SER A 36 2.10 -21.57 -3.60
C SER A 36 0.88 -22.16 -2.90
N ASN A 37 -0.14 -21.34 -2.71
CA ASN A 37 -1.38 -21.71 -2.03
C ASN A 37 -2.51 -20.77 -2.46
N PRO A 38 -3.79 -21.09 -2.17
CA PRO A 38 -4.91 -20.27 -2.64
C PRO A 38 -5.13 -18.97 -1.85
N TYR A 39 -4.34 -18.72 -0.79
CA TYR A 39 -4.54 -17.57 0.11
C TYR A 39 -3.58 -16.41 -0.16
N TYR A 40 -2.37 -16.66 -0.67
CA TYR A 40 -1.44 -15.58 -1.01
C TYR A 40 -0.50 -16.00 -2.14
N LEU A 41 0.00 -15.01 -2.88
CA LEU A 41 0.98 -15.21 -3.93
C LEU A 41 2.38 -15.28 -3.34
N ALA A 42 3.12 -16.34 -3.65
CA ALA A 42 4.56 -16.39 -3.41
C ALA A 42 5.28 -15.34 -4.27
N LYS A 43 6.48 -14.90 -3.84
CA LYS A 43 7.27 -13.89 -4.59
C LYS A 43 7.54 -14.31 -6.04
N VAL A 44 7.71 -15.61 -6.29
CA VAL A 44 7.90 -16.16 -7.65
C VAL A 44 6.64 -16.06 -8.52
N GLU A 45 5.45 -16.16 -7.93
CA GLU A 45 4.18 -16.01 -8.63
C GLU A 45 3.92 -14.55 -8.97
N VAL A 46 4.21 -13.63 -8.04
CA VAL A 46 4.17 -12.18 -8.30
C VAL A 46 5.11 -11.82 -9.44
N LYS A 47 6.36 -12.31 -9.44
CA LYS A 47 7.32 -12.09 -10.53
C LYS A 47 6.84 -12.64 -11.87
N SER A 48 6.22 -13.82 -11.88
CA SER A 48 5.66 -14.42 -13.10
C SER A 48 4.48 -13.60 -13.63
N LEU A 49 3.64 -13.08 -12.74
CA LEU A 49 2.54 -12.17 -13.06
C LEU A 49 3.07 -10.84 -13.64
N ILE A 50 4.18 -10.33 -13.09
CA ILE A 50 4.87 -9.13 -13.60
C ILE A 50 5.44 -9.37 -14.99
N GLU A 51 6.16 -10.47 -15.19
CA GLU A 51 6.74 -10.82 -16.50
C GLU A 51 5.66 -10.89 -17.59
N TYR A 52 4.56 -11.59 -17.31
CA TYR A 52 3.45 -11.69 -18.26
C TYR A 52 2.77 -10.34 -18.55
N SER A 53 2.64 -9.47 -17.54
CA SER A 53 2.08 -8.12 -17.73
C SER A 53 3.03 -7.25 -18.55
N ASN A 54 4.33 -7.43 -18.35
CA ASN A 54 5.35 -6.69 -19.06
C ASN A 54 5.34 -7.00 -20.56
N ASP A 55 5.21 -8.28 -20.93
CA ASP A 55 5.07 -8.72 -22.33
C ASP A 55 3.88 -8.07 -23.07
N LEU A 56 2.85 -7.69 -22.30
CA LEU A 56 1.64 -7.03 -22.80
C LEU A 56 1.71 -5.50 -22.72
N ASN A 57 2.83 -4.93 -22.26
CA ASN A 57 2.99 -3.52 -21.94
C ASN A 57 1.89 -3.00 -20.99
N VAL A 58 1.55 -3.81 -19.98
CA VAL A 58 0.63 -3.48 -18.89
C VAL A 58 1.41 -3.36 -17.59
N MET A 59 1.42 -2.17 -16.98
CA MET A 59 2.07 -1.93 -15.70
C MET A 59 1.25 -2.53 -14.55
N ILE A 60 1.87 -3.24 -13.62
CA ILE A 60 1.21 -3.57 -12.35
C ILE A 60 1.47 -2.46 -11.34
N VAL A 61 0.41 -1.97 -10.73
CA VAL A 61 0.43 -0.99 -9.65
C VAL A 61 0.07 -1.73 -8.36
N PRO A 62 1.02 -1.99 -7.43
CA PRO A 62 0.68 -2.56 -6.14
C PRO A 62 -0.19 -1.59 -5.35
N ASP A 63 -1.17 -2.14 -4.64
CA ASP A 63 -2.10 -1.39 -3.81
C ASP A 63 -2.16 -2.02 -2.42
N MET A 64 -1.66 -1.25 -1.46
CA MET A 64 -1.69 -1.56 -0.02
C MET A 64 -2.49 -0.49 0.68
N ASP A 65 -3.56 -0.90 1.33
CA ASP A 65 -4.45 0.04 1.96
C ASP A 65 -3.96 0.43 3.36
N PHE A 66 -3.70 1.71 3.54
CA PHE A 66 -3.29 2.32 4.79
C PHE A 66 -3.93 3.70 4.99
N PRO A 67 -4.13 4.16 6.24
CA PRO A 67 -3.93 3.41 7.47
C PRO A 67 -5.09 2.45 7.79
N ALA A 68 -6.24 2.56 7.13
CA ALA A 68 -7.39 1.68 7.30
C ALA A 68 -7.25 0.40 6.47
N HIS A 69 -8.29 -0.45 6.46
CA HIS A 69 -8.30 -1.74 5.74
C HIS A 69 -7.06 -2.61 6.03
N SER A 70 -6.51 -2.47 7.24
CA SER A 70 -5.21 -3.02 7.62
C SER A 70 -5.34 -4.19 8.58
N LYS A 71 -6.54 -4.73 8.82
CA LYS A 71 -6.75 -5.75 9.88
C LYS A 71 -5.92 -7.01 9.65
N ALA A 72 -5.79 -7.50 8.41
CA ALA A 72 -4.97 -8.67 8.14
C ALA A 72 -3.49 -8.40 8.37
N PHE A 73 -3.00 -7.23 7.94
CA PHE A 73 -1.62 -6.78 8.16
C PHE A 73 -1.30 -6.65 9.66
N LEU A 74 -2.16 -5.94 10.41
CA LEU A 74 -2.08 -5.79 11.86
C LEU A 74 -2.14 -7.13 12.59
N SER A 75 -2.96 -8.07 12.13
CA SER A 75 -3.04 -9.43 12.69
C SER A 75 -1.76 -10.22 12.50
N LEU A 76 -1.07 -10.04 11.36
CA LEU A 76 0.24 -10.66 11.13
C LEU A 76 1.32 -10.02 12.01
N ILE A 77 1.29 -8.70 12.19
CA ILE A 77 2.18 -8.02 13.15
C ILE A 77 1.95 -8.56 14.55
N LYS A 78 0.69 -8.66 15.00
CA LYS A 78 0.35 -9.18 16.33
C LYS A 78 0.87 -10.59 16.58
N GLN A 79 0.82 -11.45 15.57
CA GLN A 79 1.33 -12.82 15.67
C GLN A 79 2.86 -12.87 15.85
N ASN A 80 3.57 -11.91 15.26
CA ASN A 80 5.03 -11.85 15.29
C ASN A 80 5.60 -11.04 16.44
N ASP A 81 4.94 -9.93 16.77
CA ASP A 81 5.33 -8.97 17.80
C ASP A 81 4.07 -8.32 18.38
N GLU A 82 3.50 -8.95 19.40
CA GLU A 82 2.31 -8.43 20.09
C GLU A 82 2.58 -7.07 20.74
N SER A 83 3.82 -6.79 21.20
CA SER A 83 4.16 -5.49 21.78
C SER A 83 4.07 -4.40 20.73
N LEU A 84 4.67 -4.62 19.55
CA LEU A 84 4.61 -3.67 18.46
C LEU A 84 3.18 -3.43 18.00
N TYR A 85 2.35 -4.48 17.90
CA TYR A 85 0.93 -4.34 17.56
C TYR A 85 0.20 -3.37 18.50
N GLN A 86 0.39 -3.48 19.82
CA GLN A 86 -0.25 -2.58 20.79
C GLN A 86 0.22 -1.13 20.65
N GLU A 87 1.41 -0.90 20.09
CA GLU A 87 1.98 0.43 19.90
C GLU A 87 1.58 1.09 18.58
N ILE A 88 0.94 0.37 17.65
CA ILE A 88 0.61 0.90 16.31
C ILE A 88 -0.86 0.74 15.93
N ILE A 89 -1.68 0.08 16.75
CA ILE A 89 -3.12 -0.05 16.51
C ILE A 89 -3.83 1.24 16.93
N SER A 90 -4.77 1.72 16.11
CA SER A 90 -5.59 2.89 16.41
C SER A 90 -6.63 2.60 17.49
N ASP A 91 -6.88 3.57 18.37
CA ASP A 91 -7.99 3.51 19.33
C ASP A 91 -9.37 3.65 18.67
N TYR A 92 -9.43 4.07 17.39
CA TYR A 92 -10.69 4.26 16.66
C TYR A 92 -11.24 2.98 16.04
N SER A 93 -10.37 2.03 15.68
CA SER A 93 -10.77 0.80 15.00
C SER A 93 -9.71 -0.29 15.09
N ASP A 94 -10.14 -1.55 15.09
CA ASP A 94 -9.26 -2.73 15.10
C ASP A 94 -8.62 -3.04 13.73
N ASN A 95 -8.93 -2.23 12.71
CA ASN A 95 -8.45 -2.36 11.35
C ASN A 95 -7.61 -1.16 10.86
N THR A 96 -7.26 -0.24 11.76
CA THR A 96 -6.60 1.01 11.39
C THR A 96 -5.28 1.16 12.13
N LEU A 97 -4.18 1.43 11.41
CA LEU A 97 -2.92 1.86 11.99
C LEU A 97 -3.10 3.22 12.66
N ASP A 98 -2.44 3.42 13.80
CA ASP A 98 -2.43 4.69 14.51
C ASP A 98 -1.71 5.76 13.65
N PHE A 99 -2.49 6.61 12.99
CA PHE A 99 -2.00 7.69 12.15
C PHE A 99 -1.76 9.00 12.95
N PHE A 100 -1.86 8.98 14.27
CA PHE A 100 -1.74 10.17 15.13
C PHE A 100 -0.28 10.50 15.47
N SER A 101 0.48 10.96 14.47
CA SER A 101 1.91 11.29 14.61
C SER A 101 2.73 10.13 15.24
N ASN A 102 2.28 8.90 15.01
CA ASN A 102 2.90 7.69 15.56
C ASN A 102 4.02 7.21 14.63
N ARG A 103 5.25 7.49 15.03
CA ARG A 103 6.44 7.12 14.26
C ARG A 103 6.56 5.61 14.04
N LYS A 104 6.11 4.77 14.97
CA LYS A 104 6.21 3.31 14.83
C LYS A 104 5.25 2.80 13.75
N ALA A 105 4.06 3.37 13.65
CA ALA A 105 3.13 3.05 12.57
C ALA A 105 3.75 3.41 11.20
N VAL A 106 4.33 4.60 11.08
CA VAL A 106 5.05 5.04 9.87
C VAL A 106 6.24 4.14 9.54
N ASP A 107 7.09 3.81 10.51
CA ASP A 107 8.27 2.97 10.30
C ASP A 107 7.89 1.55 9.82
N VAL A 108 6.79 1.00 10.33
CA VAL A 108 6.28 -0.30 9.90
C VAL A 108 5.69 -0.25 8.49
N THR A 109 4.94 0.80 8.16
CA THR A 109 4.43 1.03 6.80
C THR A 109 5.57 1.21 5.80
N ASN A 110 6.58 2.01 6.14
CA ASN A 110 7.76 2.24 5.30
C ASN A 110 8.54 0.94 5.03
N ARG A 111 8.69 0.06 6.03
CA ARG A 111 9.27 -1.28 5.81
C ARG A 111 8.48 -2.09 4.79
N GLN A 112 7.15 -2.01 4.84
CA GLN A 112 6.31 -2.75 3.89
C GLN A 112 6.40 -2.15 2.48
N ILE A 113 6.50 -0.82 2.37
CA ILE A 113 6.78 -0.11 1.11
C ILE A 113 8.11 -0.59 0.52
N ASP A 114 9.18 -0.72 1.30
CA ASP A 114 10.47 -1.25 0.80
C ASP A 114 10.33 -2.65 0.18
N GLU A 115 9.68 -3.58 0.89
CA GLU A 115 9.51 -4.95 0.40
C GLU A 115 8.67 -5.00 -0.89
N ILE A 116 7.61 -4.20 -0.96
CA ILE A 116 6.67 -4.20 -2.10
C ILE A 116 7.26 -3.48 -3.30
N THR A 117 7.89 -2.32 -3.11
CA THR A 117 8.55 -1.60 -4.22
C THR A 117 9.68 -2.42 -4.83
N GLU A 118 10.46 -3.16 -4.04
CA GLU A 118 11.47 -4.07 -4.57
C GLU A 118 10.85 -5.28 -5.30
N LEU A 119 9.79 -5.89 -4.73
CA LEU A 119 9.12 -7.04 -5.36
C LEU A 119 8.42 -6.68 -6.69
N PHE A 120 7.84 -5.48 -6.77
CA PHE A 120 7.03 -5.01 -7.91
C PHE A 120 7.80 -4.18 -8.94
N LYS A 121 9.13 -4.14 -8.85
CA LYS A 121 9.97 -3.36 -9.75
C LYS A 121 9.80 -3.80 -11.20
N GLN A 122 9.49 -2.84 -12.08
CA GLN A 122 9.29 -3.06 -13.51
C GLN A 122 10.19 -2.08 -14.28
N PRO A 123 11.44 -2.47 -14.61
CA PRO A 123 12.40 -1.57 -15.25
C PRO A 123 11.92 -0.91 -16.54
N GLN A 124 11.01 -1.55 -17.29
CA GLN A 124 10.43 -0.97 -18.51
C GLN A 124 9.49 0.22 -18.27
N PHE A 125 8.93 0.32 -17.05
CA PHE A 125 8.08 1.43 -16.60
C PHE A 125 8.84 2.32 -15.61
N ALA A 126 10.17 2.32 -15.65
CA ALA A 126 10.96 3.24 -14.83
C ALA A 126 10.46 4.68 -15.00
N GLU A 127 10.48 5.44 -13.91
CA GLU A 127 9.95 6.83 -13.81
C GLU A 127 8.42 6.95 -13.94
N GLN A 128 7.71 5.87 -14.23
CA GLN A 128 6.24 5.82 -14.34
C GLN A 128 5.61 4.86 -13.33
N GLN A 129 6.41 4.11 -12.56
CA GLN A 129 5.90 3.15 -11.60
C GLN A 129 5.08 3.87 -10.52
N ARG A 130 3.89 3.36 -10.26
CA ARG A 130 2.97 3.90 -9.25
C ARG A 130 2.73 2.88 -8.15
N ILE A 131 2.33 3.37 -6.99
CA ILE A 131 1.91 2.58 -5.83
C ILE A 131 0.70 3.25 -5.19
N VAL A 132 -0.36 2.49 -4.92
CA VAL A 132 -1.52 2.98 -4.17
C VAL A 132 -1.27 2.67 -2.70
N LEU A 133 -1.44 3.70 -1.86
CA LEU A 133 -1.17 3.66 -0.42
C LEU A 133 -2.46 3.70 0.42
N GLY A 134 -3.62 3.45 -0.21
CA GLY A 134 -4.93 3.45 0.45
C GLY A 134 -5.52 4.83 0.68
N GLY A 135 -6.17 4.99 1.83
CA GLY A 135 -6.68 6.28 2.32
C GLY A 135 -8.20 6.40 2.29
N ASP A 136 -8.92 5.32 1.96
CA ASP A 136 -10.37 5.20 2.02
C ASP A 136 -10.87 4.71 3.38
N GLU A 137 -12.14 5.02 3.65
CA GLU A 137 -12.92 4.60 4.83
C GLU A 137 -12.20 4.72 6.20
N VAL A 138 -11.27 5.68 6.34
CA VAL A 138 -10.46 5.81 7.57
C VAL A 138 -11.28 6.28 8.77
N ALA A 139 -11.51 5.38 9.72
CA ALA A 139 -12.19 5.67 10.97
C ALA A 139 -11.47 6.80 11.73
N GLY A 140 -12.21 7.86 12.07
CA GLY A 140 -11.66 9.04 12.73
C GLY A 140 -10.89 10.00 11.81
N GLY A 141 -10.61 9.64 10.55
CA GLY A 141 -9.84 10.45 9.60
C GLY A 141 -10.44 11.83 9.36
N GLY A 142 -11.76 11.91 9.16
CA GLY A 142 -12.45 13.20 8.98
C GLY A 142 -12.41 14.12 10.21
N ALA A 143 -12.39 13.56 11.43
CA ALA A 143 -12.28 14.35 12.66
C ALA A 143 -10.82 14.79 12.95
N HIS A 144 -9.85 14.06 12.38
CA HIS A 144 -8.42 14.20 12.64
C HIS A 144 -7.62 14.33 11.35
N GLN A 145 -8.15 15.14 10.44
CA GLN A 145 -7.68 15.22 9.06
C GLN A 145 -6.21 15.63 8.95
N ASN A 146 -5.73 16.54 9.79
CA ASN A 146 -4.32 16.94 9.81
C ASN A 146 -3.38 15.77 10.13
N SER A 147 -3.74 14.91 11.08
CA SER A 147 -2.94 13.74 11.44
C SER A 147 -2.95 12.72 10.31
N PHE A 148 -4.10 12.52 9.67
CA PHE A 148 -4.20 11.67 8.47
C PHE A 148 -3.30 12.18 7.34
N ILE A 149 -3.37 13.48 7.02
CA ILE A 149 -2.52 14.09 5.97
C ILE A 149 -1.04 13.96 6.32
N GLU A 150 -0.66 14.22 7.58
CA GLU A 150 0.72 14.07 8.03
C GLU A 150 1.23 12.64 7.81
N TYR A 151 0.44 11.64 8.20
CA TYR A 151 0.76 10.24 7.99
C TYR A 151 0.88 9.90 6.49
N MET A 152 -0.09 10.29 5.67
CA MET A 152 -0.07 10.02 4.22
C MET A 152 1.12 10.69 3.55
N ASN A 153 1.42 11.94 3.86
CA ASN A 153 2.60 12.63 3.34
C ASN A 153 3.91 11.90 3.72
N GLN A 154 4.03 11.42 4.95
CA GLN A 154 5.23 10.69 5.39
C GLN A 154 5.46 9.40 4.58
N ILE A 155 4.43 8.59 4.40
CA ILE A 155 4.54 7.31 3.66
C ILE A 155 4.64 7.54 2.15
N GLY A 156 3.97 8.58 1.64
CA GLY A 156 4.06 8.99 0.25
C GLY A 156 5.45 9.50 -0.12
N ASP A 157 6.04 10.38 0.69
CA ASP A 157 7.42 10.87 0.50
C ASP A 157 8.40 9.71 0.49
N TYR A 158 8.17 8.73 1.36
CA TYR A 158 8.98 7.53 1.42
C TYR A 158 8.87 6.69 0.14
N ALA A 159 7.66 6.42 -0.33
CA ALA A 159 7.43 5.72 -1.59
C ALA A 159 8.06 6.46 -2.79
N PHE A 160 7.95 7.79 -2.82
CA PHE A 160 8.58 8.62 -3.84
C PHE A 160 10.11 8.47 -3.85
N GLN A 161 10.74 8.42 -2.68
CA GLN A 161 12.18 8.18 -2.56
C GLN A 161 12.61 6.79 -3.06
N GLN A 162 11.70 5.80 -3.05
CA GLN A 162 11.93 4.48 -3.66
C GLN A 162 11.72 4.45 -5.19
N GLY A 163 11.39 5.60 -5.80
CA GLY A 163 11.21 5.73 -7.25
C GLY A 163 9.80 5.40 -7.73
N TYR A 164 8.81 5.41 -6.84
CA TYR A 164 7.40 5.19 -7.15
C TYR A 164 6.59 6.47 -6.97
N GLU A 165 5.71 6.79 -7.92
CA GLU A 165 4.72 7.86 -7.76
C GLU A 165 3.58 7.38 -6.86
N PRO A 166 3.37 7.99 -5.67
CA PRO A 166 2.35 7.55 -4.74
C PRO A 166 0.95 7.96 -5.21
N GLN A 167 -0.03 7.12 -4.95
CA GLN A 167 -1.45 7.34 -5.21
C GLN A 167 -2.25 7.06 -3.94
N MET A 168 -3.40 7.70 -3.80
CA MET A 168 -4.30 7.49 -2.67
C MET A 168 -5.75 7.60 -3.12
N TRP A 169 -6.66 6.95 -2.40
CA TRP A 169 -8.09 7.16 -2.57
C TRP A 169 -8.52 8.54 -2.07
N ASN A 170 -9.62 9.06 -2.63
CA ASN A 170 -9.96 10.48 -2.51
C ASN A 170 -10.82 10.82 -1.29
N ASP A 171 -11.16 9.86 -0.44
CA ASP A 171 -12.15 10.00 0.65
C ASP A 171 -11.84 11.16 1.61
N MET A 172 -10.54 11.36 1.88
CA MET A 172 -10.05 12.37 2.80
C MET A 172 -9.52 13.64 2.11
N VAL A 173 -9.76 13.79 0.80
CA VAL A 173 -9.45 15.02 0.04
C VAL A 173 -10.69 15.93 0.04
N THR A 174 -10.78 16.80 1.04
CA THR A 174 -11.94 17.70 1.25
C THR A 174 -11.63 19.15 0.88
N HIS A 175 -12.62 20.04 0.86
CA HIS A 175 -12.39 21.47 0.60
C HIS A 175 -11.47 22.16 1.62
N GLU A 176 -11.38 21.63 2.85
CA GLU A 176 -10.50 22.15 3.89
C GLU A 176 -9.05 21.75 3.63
N VAL A 177 -8.84 20.67 2.87
CA VAL A 177 -7.54 20.16 2.42
C VAL A 177 -7.39 20.45 0.94
N SER A 178 -6.79 21.60 0.64
CA SER A 178 -6.41 21.85 -0.74
C SER A 178 -5.37 20.81 -1.19
N VAL A 179 -5.40 20.42 -2.48
CA VAL A 179 -4.32 19.60 -3.08
C VAL A 179 -2.95 20.18 -2.71
N LEU A 180 -2.85 21.50 -2.49
CA LEU A 180 -1.67 22.27 -2.02
C LEU A 180 -1.05 21.78 -0.69
N GLU A 181 -1.81 21.16 0.21
CA GLU A 181 -1.29 20.64 1.49
C GLU A 181 -0.65 19.24 1.36
N LEU A 182 -0.92 18.54 0.25
CA LEU A 182 -0.23 17.31 -0.11
C LEU A 182 1.11 17.59 -0.82
N TYR A 183 1.44 18.83 -1.25
CA TYR A 183 2.62 19.14 -2.10
C TYR A 183 4.01 18.85 -1.51
N GLY A 184 4.13 18.40 -0.26
CA GLY A 184 5.36 17.76 0.19
C GLY A 184 5.67 16.51 -0.65
N THR A 185 4.60 15.80 -1.01
CA THR A 185 4.56 14.56 -1.79
C THR A 185 3.51 14.65 -2.89
N ASN A 186 3.89 14.55 -4.16
CA ASN A 186 2.91 14.57 -5.26
C ASN A 186 2.12 13.25 -5.32
N PHE A 187 1.07 13.12 -4.51
CA PHE A 187 0.06 12.07 -4.68
C PHE A 187 -0.71 12.32 -5.98
N VAL A 188 -0.84 11.29 -6.81
CA VAL A 188 -1.70 11.31 -7.99
C VAL A 188 -3.01 10.59 -7.67
N LEU A 189 -4.11 11.34 -7.73
CA LEU A 189 -5.48 10.83 -7.63
C LEU A 189 -5.91 10.11 -8.90
#